data_AF-A3IR16-F1
#
_entry.id   AF-A3IR16-F1
#
_cell.length_a   1.000
_cell.length_b   1.000
_cell.length_c   1.000
_cell.angle_alpha   90.00
_cell.angle_beta   90.00
_cell.angle_gamma   90.00
#
_symmetry.space_group_name_H-M   'P 1'
#
loop_
_entity.id
_entity.type
_entity.pdbx_description
1 polymer ?
#
loop_
_entity_poly.entity_id
_entity_poly.type
_entity_poly.pdbx_seq_one_letter_code
_entity_poly.pdbx_strand_id
1 'polypeptide(L)'
;MKININFSNQKLVRLESSFYNISFGINWECEKIYYPDQNWSDLGIAVLGCWIGTVQELIKGKNEAEFIFLDGPYFLAAKYNKKSGILQLTPEGLDIKCQIKLSDFIDKLIIAIEQVHQELKQRNIREKEQMSLEKGINILKDSLKQLEF
;
A
#
# COMPACT_ATOMS: atom_id res chain seq x y z
N MET A 1 4.59 -12.69 -2.18
CA MET A 1 3.83 -11.53 -1.68
C MET A 1 3.41 -10.62 -2.84
N LYS A 2 2.17 -10.11 -2.80
CA LYS A 2 1.58 -9.18 -3.77
C LYS A 2 0.68 -8.17 -3.06
N ILE A 3 0.51 -7.00 -3.67
CA ILE A 3 -0.53 -6.02 -3.34
C ILE A 3 -1.50 -6.09 -4.51
N ASN A 4 -2.76 -6.46 -4.25
CA ASN A 4 -3.78 -6.57 -5.27
C ASN A 4 -4.66 -5.33 -5.25
N ILE A 5 -4.91 -4.79 -6.44
CA ILE A 5 -5.79 -3.64 -6.67
C ILE A 5 -6.94 -4.11 -7.56
N ASN A 6 -8.17 -3.79 -7.18
CA ASN A 6 -9.37 -4.17 -7.92
C ASN A 6 -10.35 -3.00 -8.03
N PHE A 7 -10.51 -2.50 -9.25
CA PHE A 7 -11.50 -1.49 -9.61
C PHE A 7 -12.76 -2.15 -10.18
N SER A 8 -13.59 -2.77 -9.33
CA SER A 8 -14.91 -3.22 -9.80
C SER A 8 -15.83 -2.01 -10.03
N ASN A 9 -16.59 -2.01 -11.13
CA ASN A 9 -17.51 -0.91 -11.49
C ASN A 9 -18.61 -0.64 -10.45
N GLN A 10 -18.83 -1.55 -9.50
CA GLN A 10 -19.79 -1.40 -8.39
C GLN A 10 -19.17 -0.80 -7.11
N LYS A 11 -17.83 -0.70 -7.00
CA LYS A 11 -17.13 -0.28 -5.77
C LYS A 11 -16.54 1.12 -5.81
N LEU A 12 -16.59 1.80 -6.95
CA LEU A 12 -16.17 3.20 -7.07
C LEU A 12 -17.30 4.11 -6.56
N VAL A 13 -17.60 4.00 -5.27
CA VAL A 13 -18.57 4.85 -4.60
C VAL A 13 -17.86 6.13 -4.22
N ARG A 14 -18.16 7.21 -4.94
CA ARG A 14 -17.77 8.56 -4.54
C ARG A 14 -18.62 8.92 -3.33
N LEU A 15 -18.08 8.71 -2.13
CA LEU A 15 -18.65 9.32 -0.93
C LEU A 15 -18.66 10.84 -1.18
N GLU A 16 -19.74 11.56 -0.89
CA GLU A 16 -19.85 12.97 -1.29
C GLU A 16 -19.11 13.93 -0.34
N SER A 17 -18.48 13.46 0.74
CA SER A 17 -18.13 14.33 1.88
C SER A 17 -16.65 14.49 2.28
N SER A 18 -15.63 13.91 1.62
CA SER A 18 -14.22 14.22 1.97
C SER A 18 -13.21 14.27 0.81
N PHE A 19 -11.96 14.65 1.06
CA PHE A 19 -10.95 14.84 0.01
C PHE A 19 -10.27 13.54 -0.46
N TYR A 20 -10.71 12.37 0.03
CA TYR A 20 -10.10 11.05 -0.21
C TYR A 20 -11.13 9.96 -0.58
N ASN A 21 -12.14 10.28 -1.39
CA ASN A 21 -13.36 9.45 -1.55
C ASN A 21 -13.31 8.37 -2.63
N ILE A 22 -12.13 7.91 -3.04
CA ILE A 22 -12.06 6.83 -4.04
C ILE A 22 -11.90 5.51 -3.31
N SER A 23 -13.01 4.79 -3.21
CA SER A 23 -12.98 3.41 -2.76
C SER A 23 -12.67 2.46 -3.91
N PHE A 24 -11.80 1.50 -3.64
CA PHE A 24 -11.52 0.38 -4.52
C PHE A 24 -11.02 -0.80 -3.69
N GLY A 25 -11.01 -1.98 -4.32
CA GLY A 25 -10.49 -3.17 -3.70
C GLY A 25 -8.98 -3.08 -3.53
N ILE A 26 -8.50 -3.20 -2.30
CA ILE A 26 -7.08 -3.27 -1.98
C ILE A 26 -6.89 -4.37 -0.94
N ASN A 27 -6.02 -5.32 -1.24
CA ASN A 27 -5.64 -6.35 -0.29
C ASN A 27 -4.19 -6.77 -0.49
N TRP A 28 -3.68 -7.41 0.54
CA TRP A 28 -2.38 -8.05 0.55
C TRP A 28 -2.53 -9.56 0.33
N GLU A 29 -1.63 -10.16 -0.44
CA GLU A 29 -1.58 -11.61 -0.67
C GLU A 29 -0.20 -12.18 -0.35
N CYS A 30 -0.16 -13.21 0.50
CA CYS A 30 1.01 -14.05 0.70
C CYS A 30 0.59 -15.51 0.81
N GLU A 31 1.29 -16.40 0.09
CA GLU A 31 1.00 -17.85 0.11
C GLU A 31 -0.47 -18.20 -0.18
N LYS A 32 -1.11 -17.47 -1.11
CA LYS A 32 -2.53 -17.57 -1.48
C LYS A 32 -3.52 -17.17 -0.38
N ILE A 33 -3.05 -16.52 0.67
CA ILE A 33 -3.87 -15.97 1.74
C ILE A 33 -4.03 -14.47 1.50
N TYR A 34 -5.28 -14.02 1.48
CA TYR A 34 -5.66 -12.64 1.25
C TYR A 34 -5.98 -11.97 2.58
N TYR A 35 -5.53 -10.72 2.73
CA TYR A 35 -5.79 -9.94 3.94
C TYR A 35 -6.09 -8.47 3.57
N PRO A 36 -7.15 -7.85 4.11
CA PRO A 36 -8.12 -8.42 5.07
C PRO A 36 -9.02 -9.51 4.49
N ASP A 37 -9.41 -9.36 3.22
CA ASP A 37 -10.14 -10.33 2.42
C ASP A 37 -9.87 -10.09 0.93
N GLN A 38 -10.06 -11.10 0.08
CA GLN A 38 -9.87 -10.97 -1.36
C GLN A 38 -10.83 -9.95 -2.02
N ASN A 39 -11.99 -9.71 -1.41
CA ASN A 39 -13.01 -8.77 -1.87
C ASN A 39 -13.06 -7.49 -1.04
N TRP A 40 -12.11 -7.29 -0.11
CA TRP A 40 -12.00 -6.09 0.71
C TRP A 40 -12.00 -4.83 -0.15
N SER A 41 -12.68 -3.78 0.31
CA SER A 41 -12.72 -2.45 -0.31
C SER A 41 -12.40 -1.42 0.74
N ASP A 42 -11.62 -0.41 0.37
CA ASP A 42 -11.16 0.60 1.32
C ASP A 42 -11.03 1.95 0.62
N LEU A 43 -10.75 3.02 1.36
CA LEU A 43 -10.32 4.33 0.83
C LEU A 43 -8.90 4.23 0.28
N GLY A 44 -8.76 3.55 -0.85
CA GLY A 44 -7.48 3.00 -1.30
C GLY A 44 -6.38 4.03 -1.54
N ILE A 45 -6.71 5.26 -1.96
CA ILE A 45 -5.70 6.35 -2.06
C ILE A 45 -5.13 6.68 -0.67
N ALA A 46 -5.98 6.76 0.35
CA ALA A 46 -5.54 7.07 1.70
C ALA A 46 -4.75 5.89 2.31
N VAL A 47 -5.18 4.64 2.07
CA VAL A 47 -4.41 3.44 2.45
C VAL A 47 -3.01 3.47 1.83
N LEU A 48 -2.90 3.71 0.52
CA LEU A 48 -1.60 3.80 -0.16
C LEU A 48 -0.74 4.94 0.40
N GLY A 49 -1.33 6.10 0.70
CA GLY A 49 -0.65 7.22 1.34
C GLY A 49 -0.08 6.86 2.72
N CYS A 50 -0.86 6.16 3.55
CA CYS A 50 -0.40 5.64 4.84
C CYS A 50 0.77 4.67 4.65
N TRP A 51 0.67 3.74 3.70
CA TRP A 51 1.73 2.75 3.45
C TRP A 51 3.03 3.38 2.95
N ILE A 52 2.95 4.41 2.11
CA ILE A 52 4.12 5.21 1.72
C ILE A 52 4.77 5.82 2.98
N GLY A 53 3.96 6.43 3.85
CA GLY A 53 4.44 6.98 5.13
C GLY A 53 5.16 5.94 5.98
N THR A 54 4.54 4.77 6.16
CA THR A 54 5.13 3.63 6.90
C THR A 54 6.48 3.21 6.32
N VAL A 55 6.60 3.09 4.99
CA VAL A 55 7.90 2.80 4.33
C VAL A 55 8.95 3.84 4.69
N GLN A 56 8.61 5.13 4.61
CA GLN A 56 9.55 6.20 4.94
C GLN A 56 10.02 6.13 6.39
N GLU A 57 9.16 5.75 7.33
CA GLU A 57 9.55 5.59 8.73
C GLU A 57 10.55 4.44 8.93
N LEU A 58 10.34 3.31 8.25
CA LEU A 58 11.27 2.17 8.28
C LEU A 58 12.65 2.55 7.75
N ILE A 59 12.70 3.30 6.65
CA ILE A 59 13.94 3.79 6.04
C ILE A 59 14.65 4.79 6.95
N LYS A 60 13.90 5.72 7.57
CA LYS A 60 14.44 6.68 8.56
C LYS A 60 14.92 6.02 9.84
N GLY A 61 14.67 4.72 10.01
CA GLY A 61 15.34 3.92 10.99
C GLY A 61 14.41 3.28 12.03
N LYS A 62 13.09 3.33 11.87
CA LYS A 62 12.22 2.48 12.66
C LYS A 62 12.46 1.01 12.30
N ASN A 63 12.48 0.16 13.32
CA ASN A 63 12.59 -1.29 13.13
C ASN A 63 11.21 -1.97 13.11
N GLU A 64 10.18 -1.29 13.60
CA GLU A 64 8.81 -1.79 13.65
C GLU A 64 7.86 -0.69 13.18
N ALA A 65 6.81 -1.09 12.45
CA ALA A 65 5.77 -0.19 11.95
C ALA A 65 4.50 -0.99 11.59
N GLU A 66 3.44 -0.29 11.17
CA GLU A 66 2.16 -0.90 10.79
C GLU A 66 1.71 -0.38 9.43
N PHE A 67 1.28 -1.31 8.58
CA PHE A 67 0.59 -0.99 7.32
C PHE A 67 -0.92 -1.14 7.54
N ILE A 68 -1.57 -0.02 7.82
CA ILE A 68 -2.99 0.02 8.19
C ILE A 68 -3.91 0.02 6.97
N PHE A 69 -5.04 -0.65 7.10
CA PHE A 69 -6.24 -0.46 6.28
C PHE A 69 -7.17 0.51 7.03
N LEU A 70 -7.98 1.30 6.33
CA LEU A 70 -8.74 2.39 6.97
C LEU A 70 -10.16 1.99 7.37
N ASP A 71 -10.77 1.04 6.67
CA ASP A 71 -12.14 0.61 6.96
C ASP A 71 -12.22 -0.57 7.96
N GLY A 72 -11.53 -0.48 9.10
CA GLY A 72 -11.61 -1.51 10.15
C GLY A 72 -10.34 -1.66 10.99
N PRO A 73 -10.28 -2.65 11.89
CA PRO A 73 -9.14 -2.87 12.77
C PRO A 73 -7.98 -3.62 12.08
N TYR A 74 -7.88 -3.54 10.75
CA TYR A 74 -6.95 -4.37 9.99
C TYR A 74 -5.63 -3.66 9.75
N PHE A 75 -4.53 -4.33 10.10
CA PHE A 75 -3.18 -3.90 9.77
C PHE A 75 -2.25 -5.09 9.52
N LEU A 76 -1.13 -4.82 8.85
CA LEU A 76 0.03 -5.72 8.81
C LEU A 76 1.10 -5.17 9.74
N ALA A 77 1.40 -5.90 10.81
CA ALA A 77 2.55 -5.60 11.66
C ALA A 77 3.84 -5.87 10.88
N ALA A 78 4.74 -4.89 10.87
CA ALA A 78 5.97 -4.93 10.11
C ALA A 78 7.18 -4.92 11.06
N LYS A 79 8.13 -5.83 10.84
CA LYS A 79 9.44 -5.83 11.50
C LYS A 79 10.55 -5.80 10.45
N TYR A 80 11.40 -4.79 10.50
CA TYR A 80 12.46 -4.57 9.52
C TYR A 80 13.84 -4.89 10.12
N ASN A 81 14.53 -5.85 9.52
CA ASN A 81 15.90 -6.17 9.84
C ASN A 81 16.85 -5.45 8.86
N LYS A 82 17.32 -4.27 9.27
CA LYS A 82 18.24 -3.42 8.50
C LYS A 82 19.51 -4.13 8.02
N LYS A 83 20.07 -5.04 8.81
CA LYS A 83 21.30 -5.75 8.43
C LYS A 83 21.09 -6.65 7.21
N SER A 84 19.91 -7.26 7.12
CA SER A 84 19.55 -8.17 6.04
C SER A 84 18.72 -7.51 4.93
N GLY A 85 18.17 -6.32 5.17
CA GLY A 85 17.18 -5.69 4.30
C GLY A 85 15.81 -6.39 4.29
N ILE A 86 15.57 -7.37 5.17
CA ILE A 86 14.34 -8.16 5.20
C ILE A 86 13.26 -7.48 6.03
N LEU A 87 12.08 -7.33 5.43
CA LEU A 87 10.83 -6.94 6.06
C LEU A 87 9.97 -8.19 6.33
N GLN A 88 9.65 -8.42 7.60
CA GLN A 88 8.66 -9.42 8.00
C GLN A 88 7.31 -8.74 8.20
N LEU A 89 6.27 -9.24 7.55
CA LEU A 89 4.89 -8.78 7.66
C LEU A 89 4.04 -9.88 8.32
N THR A 90 3.26 -9.50 9.34
CA THR A 90 2.35 -10.38 10.06
C THR A 90 0.96 -9.74 10.06
N PRO A 91 -0.05 -10.33 9.41
CA PRO A 91 -1.40 -9.80 9.46
C PRO A 91 -1.99 -9.96 10.85
N GLU A 92 -2.72 -8.95 11.31
CA GLU A 92 -3.41 -9.04 12.61
C GLU A 92 -4.42 -10.19 12.62
N GLY A 93 -4.41 -10.97 13.70
CA GLY A 93 -5.30 -12.11 13.89
C GLY A 93 -4.99 -13.36 13.05
N LEU A 94 -3.89 -13.38 12.29
CA LEU A 94 -3.47 -14.55 11.50
C LEU A 94 -2.06 -15.03 11.92
N ASP A 95 -1.90 -16.34 12.13
CA ASP A 95 -0.59 -16.95 12.42
C ASP A 95 0.21 -17.22 11.13
N ILE A 96 0.47 -16.15 10.38
CA ILE A 96 1.20 -16.20 9.10
C ILE A 96 2.28 -15.12 9.12
N LYS A 97 3.47 -15.48 8.66
CA LYS A 97 4.59 -14.55 8.53
C LYS A 97 5.09 -14.55 7.10
N CYS A 98 5.02 -13.39 6.47
CA CYS A 98 5.55 -13.21 5.13
C CYS A 98 6.85 -12.42 5.19
N GLN A 99 7.89 -12.93 4.55
CA GLN A 99 9.17 -12.25 4.47
C GLN A 99 9.43 -11.78 3.04
N ILE A 100 9.90 -10.55 2.91
CA ILE A 100 10.23 -9.93 1.64
C ILE A 100 11.37 -8.92 1.87
N LYS A 101 12.22 -8.67 0.87
CA LYS A 101 13.14 -7.53 0.97
C LYS A 101 12.35 -6.22 0.99
N LEU A 102 12.79 -5.23 1.76
CA LEU A 102 12.14 -3.92 1.78
C LEU A 102 12.14 -3.28 0.39
N SER A 103 13.21 -3.45 -0.40
CA SER A 103 13.27 -3.03 -1.80
C SER A 103 12.12 -3.62 -2.62
N ASP A 104 11.96 -4.95 -2.56
CA ASP A 104 10.95 -5.66 -3.36
C ASP A 104 9.52 -5.32 -2.90
N PHE A 105 9.33 -4.99 -1.61
CA PHE A 105 8.07 -4.46 -1.11
C PHE A 105 7.78 -3.08 -1.71
N ILE A 106 8.77 -2.19 -1.75
CA ILE A 106 8.64 -0.85 -2.33
C ILE A 106 8.32 -0.95 -3.82
N ASP A 107 8.98 -1.83 -4.57
CA ASP A 107 8.68 -2.05 -5.99
C ASP A 107 7.22 -2.49 -6.20
N LYS A 108 6.74 -3.42 -5.38
CA LYS A 108 5.33 -3.86 -5.43
C LYS A 108 4.36 -2.73 -5.10
N LEU A 109 4.71 -1.87 -4.14
CA LEU A 109 3.91 -0.71 -3.78
C LEU A 109 3.88 0.32 -4.91
N ILE A 110 5.01 0.60 -5.57
CA ILE A 110 5.08 1.45 -6.76
C ILE A 110 4.17 0.91 -7.85
N ILE A 111 4.26 -0.39 -8.16
CA ILE A 111 3.41 -1.04 -9.17
C ILE A 111 1.92 -0.85 -8.83
N ALA A 112 1.53 -1.06 -7.57
CA ALA A 112 0.15 -0.86 -7.14
C ALA A 112 -0.32 0.59 -7.30
N ILE A 113 0.52 1.57 -6.93
CA ILE A 113 0.20 3.00 -7.09
C ILE A 113 0.10 3.38 -8.57
N GLU A 114 0.99 2.86 -9.42
CA GLU A 114 0.96 3.09 -10.87
C GLU A 114 -0.31 2.50 -11.49
N GLN A 115 -0.75 1.31 -11.06
CA GLN A 115 -2.03 0.73 -11.49
C GLN A 115 -3.21 1.64 -11.14
N VAL A 116 -3.28 2.12 -9.89
CA VAL A 116 -4.32 3.07 -9.46
C VAL A 116 -4.26 4.33 -10.30
N HIS A 117 -3.08 4.89 -10.49
CA HIS A 117 -2.89 6.12 -11.24
C HIS A 117 -3.36 6.02 -12.71
N GLN A 118 -3.06 4.90 -13.38
CA GLN A 118 -3.55 4.64 -14.74
C GLN A 118 -5.08 4.53 -14.79
N GLU A 119 -5.69 3.86 -13.81
CA GLU A 119 -7.15 3.75 -13.71
C GLU A 119 -7.82 5.11 -13.49
N LEU A 120 -7.25 5.97 -12.64
CA LEU A 120 -7.77 7.33 -12.45
C LEU A 120 -7.66 8.17 -13.73
N LYS A 121 -6.55 8.03 -14.48
CA LYS A 121 -6.36 8.70 -15.78
C LYS A 121 -7.41 8.24 -16.79
N GLN A 122 -7.61 6.93 -16.95
CA GLN A 122 -8.57 6.36 -17.88
C GLN A 122 -10.02 6.81 -17.58
N ARG A 123 -10.36 6.96 -16.31
CA ARG A 123 -11.69 7.38 -15.85
C ARG A 123 -11.86 8.90 -15.77
N ASN A 124 -10.86 9.69 -16.21
CA ASN A 124 -10.83 11.16 -16.10
C ASN A 124 -11.10 11.66 -14.67
N ILE A 125 -10.63 10.92 -13.66
CA ILE A 125 -10.80 11.30 -12.26
C ILE A 125 -9.71 12.33 -11.90
N ARG A 126 -10.16 13.46 -11.32
CA ARG A 126 -9.42 14.64 -10.83
C ARG A 126 -7.88 14.59 -10.78
N GLU A 127 -7.27 15.68 -11.25
CA GLU A 127 -5.81 15.89 -11.28
C GLU A 127 -5.14 15.86 -9.90
N LYS A 128 -5.79 16.35 -8.83
CA LYS A 128 -5.17 16.43 -7.49
C LYS A 128 -4.83 15.04 -6.94
N GLU A 129 -5.75 14.09 -7.06
CA GLU A 129 -5.57 12.71 -6.65
C GLU A 129 -4.42 12.08 -7.45
N GLN A 130 -4.37 12.30 -8.76
CA GLN A 130 -3.28 11.83 -9.62
C GLN A 130 -1.91 12.40 -9.21
N MET A 131 -1.81 13.73 -9.02
CA MET A 131 -0.59 14.40 -8.54
C MET A 131 -0.11 13.84 -7.18
N SER A 132 -1.05 13.49 -6.29
CA SER A 132 -0.70 12.91 -4.99
C SER A 132 -0.06 11.52 -5.14
N LEU A 133 -0.58 10.70 -6.06
CA LEU A 133 0.00 9.39 -6.37
C LEU A 133 1.38 9.52 -7.05
N GLU A 134 1.54 10.44 -7.99
CA GLU A 134 2.82 10.72 -8.65
C GLU A 134 3.90 11.15 -7.63
N LYS A 135 3.53 12.03 -6.69
CA LYS A 135 4.41 12.41 -5.59
C LYS A 135 4.80 11.20 -4.73
N GLY A 136 3.84 10.33 -4.43
CA GLY A 136 4.07 9.08 -3.70
C GLY A 136 5.06 8.15 -4.40
N ILE A 137 4.91 7.97 -5.72
CA ILE A 137 5.85 7.18 -6.54
C ILE A 137 7.26 7.74 -6.45
N ASN A 138 7.42 9.07 -6.59
CA ASN A 138 8.74 9.70 -6.53
C ASN A 138 9.40 9.50 -5.16
N ILE A 139 8.63 9.64 -4.07
CA ILE A 139 9.09 9.36 -2.71
C ILE A 139 9.62 7.93 -2.58
N LEU A 140 8.90 6.95 -3.13
CA LEU A 140 9.29 5.55 -3.08
C LEU A 140 10.51 5.25 -3.96
N LYS A 141 10.62 5.88 -5.13
CA LYS A 141 11.81 5.76 -5.99
C LYS A 141 13.06 6.33 -5.32
N ASP A 142 12.94 7.47 -4.64
CA ASP A 142 14.06 8.04 -3.87
C ASP A 142 14.40 7.21 -2.62
N SER A 143 13.39 6.52 -2.07
CA SER A 143 13.55 5.56 -0.98
C SER A 143 14.34 4.31 -1.40
N LEU A 144 14.09 3.79 -2.60
CA LEU A 144 14.87 2.67 -3.16
C LEU A 144 16.35 3.02 -3.31
N LYS A 145 16.66 4.21 -3.86
CA LYS A 145 18.04 4.68 -3.99
C LYS A 145 18.77 4.68 -2.65
N GLN A 146 18.10 5.05 -1.55
CA GLN A 146 18.69 5.06 -0.21
C GLN A 146 19.00 3.66 0.35
N LEU A 147 18.39 2.60 -0.19
CA LEU A 147 18.61 1.21 0.22
C LEU A 147 19.73 0.52 -0.57
N GLU A 148 20.17 1.11 -1.69
CA GLU A 148 21.25 0.58 -2.54
C GLU A 148 22.65 1.05 -2.09
N PHE A 149 22.73 1.92 -1.08
CA PHE A 149 23.97 2.41 -0.44
C PHE A 149 24.10 1.88 0.99
#